data_AF-A0A7J8XKB3-F1
#
_entry.id   AF-A0A7J8XKB3-F1
#
_cell.length_a   1.000
_cell.length_b   1.000
_cell.length_c   1.000
_cell.angle_alpha   90.00
_cell.angle_beta   90.00
_cell.angle_gamma   90.00
#
_symmetry.space_group_name_H-M   'P 1'
#
loop_
_entity.id
_entity.type
_entity.pdbx_description
1 polymer ?
#
loop_
_entity_poly.entity_id
_entity_poly.type
_entity_poly.pdbx_seq_one_letter_code
_entity_poly.pdbx_strand_id
1 'polypeptide(L)'
;MHLIRENLFIGNIGDAAQVLQNGSSEITHILSVLSSASISFFSEWRSGITIPAEEIKKVFAGGSGDAAAGPDGHSGDGSKSCLSPQKLLYLLEYAGKDLKLVRMAVPIRDMESENLLDYLDVCIDFIDRSRKEGSVLVHCFAGVSR
;
A
#
# COMPACT_ATOMS: atom_id res chain seq x y z
N MET A 1 6.14 4.13 16.26
CA MET A 1 6.38 4.88 15.00
C MET A 1 7.69 5.66 15.10
N HIS A 2 8.53 5.60 14.07
CA HIS A 2 9.81 6.30 13.98
C HIS A 2 9.85 7.21 12.74
N LEU A 3 10.26 8.47 12.94
CA LEU A 3 10.56 9.39 11.84
C LEU A 3 11.89 8.97 11.20
N ILE A 4 11.87 8.63 9.92
CA ILE A 4 13.06 8.19 9.18
C ILE A 4 13.67 9.37 8.42
N ARG A 5 12.80 10.17 7.79
CA ARG A 5 13.13 11.39 7.06
C ARG A 5 11.94 12.33 7.12
N GLU A 6 12.12 13.57 6.68
CA GLU A 6 11.03 14.53 6.56
C GLU A 6 9.81 13.91 5.86
N ASN A 7 8.66 14.02 6.54
CA ASN A 7 7.35 13.50 6.13
C ASN A 7 7.28 11.97 5.93
N LEU A 8 8.27 11.20 6.39
CA LEU A 8 8.32 9.74 6.25
C LEU A 8 8.50 9.06 7.61
N PHE A 9 7.49 8.30 7.99
CA PHE A 9 7.46 7.50 9.20
C PHE A 9 7.42 6.01 8.87
N ILE A 10 8.11 5.21 9.68
CA ILE A 10 7.97 3.75 9.68
C ILE A 10 7.38 3.31 11.02
N GLY A 11 6.41 2.39 10.96
CA GLY A 11 5.76 1.86 12.15
C GLY A 11 5.29 0.42 11.98
N ASN A 12 4.66 -0.08 13.04
CA ASN A 12 4.02 -1.39 13.05
C ASN A 12 2.49 -1.28 12.87
N ILE A 13 1.81 -2.42 12.86
CA ILE A 13 0.34 -2.46 12.73
C ILE A 13 -0.39 -1.71 13.86
N GLY A 14 0.18 -1.65 15.07
CA GLY A 14 -0.38 -0.90 16.18
C GLY A 14 -0.30 0.61 15.99
N ASP A 15 0.83 1.10 15.47
CA ASP A 15 0.99 2.51 15.11
C ASP A 15 -0.05 2.92 14.05
N ALA A 16 -0.20 2.10 12.99
CA ALA A 16 -1.18 2.35 11.94
C ALA A 16 -2.61 2.29 12.44
N ALA A 17 -2.95 1.32 13.29
CA ALA A 17 -4.26 1.22 13.93
C ALA A 17 -4.58 2.47 14.76
N GLN A 18 -3.61 2.96 15.54
CA GLN A 18 -3.80 4.16 16.35
C GLN A 18 -4.09 5.39 15.49
N VAL A 19 -3.34 5.59 14.39
CA VAL A 19 -3.56 6.70 13.46
C VAL A 19 -4.91 6.56 12.75
N LEU A 20 -5.26 5.36 12.30
CA LEU A 20 -6.54 5.12 11.63
C LEU A 20 -7.74 5.33 12.57
N GLN A 21 -7.67 4.86 13.81
CA GLN A 21 -8.78 4.98 14.76
C GLN A 21 -8.96 6.41 15.30
N ASN A 22 -7.87 7.06 15.69
CA ASN A 22 -7.93 8.34 16.40
C ASN A 22 -7.74 9.54 15.47
N GLY A 23 -7.28 9.31 14.24
CA GLY A 23 -6.76 10.34 13.36
C GLY A 23 -5.35 10.77 13.73
N SER A 24 -4.77 11.63 12.89
CA SER A 24 -3.51 12.31 13.17
C SER A 24 -3.57 13.71 12.57
N SER A 25 -2.92 14.67 13.23
CA SER A 25 -2.70 16.01 12.66
C SER A 25 -1.48 16.05 11.73
N GLU A 26 -0.62 15.03 11.81
CA GLU A 26 0.67 14.98 11.10
C GLU A 26 0.63 13.98 9.93
N ILE A 27 0.04 12.80 10.15
CA ILE A 27 -0.07 11.75 9.14
C ILE A 27 -1.33 11.97 8.30
N THR A 28 -1.13 11.97 6.99
CA THR A 28 -2.19 12.14 5.97
C THR A 28 -2.34 10.90 5.11
N HIS A 29 -1.24 10.16 4.92
CA HIS A 29 -1.15 9.00 4.06
C HIS A 29 -0.63 7.78 4.83
N ILE A 30 -1.12 6.59 4.49
CA ILE A 30 -0.67 5.32 5.07
C ILE A 30 -0.36 4.33 3.96
N LEU A 31 0.82 3.72 4.00
CA LEU A 31 1.17 2.58 3.17
C LEU A 31 1.17 1.31 4.05
N SER A 32 0.19 0.44 3.81
CA SER A 32 0.05 -0.85 4.50
C SER A 32 0.60 -1.98 3.64
N VAL A 33 1.71 -2.60 4.05
CA VAL A 33 2.26 -3.79 3.42
C VAL A 33 1.93 -5.01 4.29
N LEU A 34 0.78 -5.62 4.02
CA LEU A 34 0.17 -6.69 4.81
C LEU A 34 -0.20 -7.88 3.92
N SER A 35 -0.50 -9.05 4.50
CA SER A 35 -0.92 -10.22 3.72
C SER A 35 -2.29 -10.06 3.05
N SER A 36 -3.09 -9.10 3.50
CA SER A 36 -4.40 -8.75 2.95
C SER A 36 -4.48 -7.25 2.72
N ALA A 37 -5.14 -6.86 1.63
CA ALA A 37 -5.43 -5.46 1.34
C ALA A 37 -6.62 -4.92 2.16
N SER A 38 -7.47 -5.81 2.70
CA SER A 38 -8.71 -5.43 3.39
C SER A 38 -8.44 -4.66 4.68
N ILE A 39 -9.17 -3.57 4.91
CA ILE A 39 -9.13 -2.82 6.18
C ILE A 39 -9.62 -3.68 7.36
N SER A 40 -10.49 -4.67 7.12
CA SER A 40 -10.99 -5.59 8.15
C SER A 40 -9.86 -6.40 8.79
N PHE A 41 -8.69 -6.48 8.16
CA PHE A 41 -7.51 -7.11 8.75
C PHE A 41 -7.16 -6.54 10.14
N PHE A 42 -7.40 -5.25 10.38
CA PHE A 42 -7.17 -4.65 11.70
C PHE A 42 -8.13 -5.19 12.78
N SER A 43 -9.39 -5.46 12.40
CA SER A 43 -10.39 -6.05 13.29
C SER A 43 -10.12 -7.53 13.58
N GLU A 44 -9.55 -8.25 12.61
CA GLU A 44 -9.09 -9.64 12.76
C GLU A 44 -7.85 -9.72 13.65
N TRP A 45 -6.91 -8.77 13.50
CA TRP A 45 -5.70 -8.70 14.31
C TRP A 45 -5.98 -8.37 15.77
N ARG A 46 -6.87 -7.41 16.06
CA ARG A 46 -7.26 -7.05 17.42
C ARG A 46 -8.75 -6.74 17.49
N SER A 47 -9.46 -7.50 18.31
CA SER A 47 -10.88 -7.29 18.58
C SER A 47 -11.14 -5.90 19.16
N GLY A 48 -12.26 -5.29 18.77
CA GLY A 48 -12.63 -3.93 19.17
C GLY A 48 -12.04 -2.82 18.29
N ILE A 49 -11.28 -3.16 17.26
CA ILE A 49 -10.89 -2.21 16.21
C ILE A 49 -11.90 -2.22 15.08
N THR A 50 -12.59 -1.10 14.90
CA THR A 50 -13.41 -0.82 13.71
C THR A 50 -12.86 0.42 13.04
N ILE A 51 -12.45 0.28 11.78
CA ILE A 51 -11.90 1.37 10.99
C ILE A 51 -12.79 1.52 9.75
N PRO A 52 -13.44 2.68 9.55
CA PRO A 52 -14.18 2.92 8.32
C PRO A 52 -13.19 3.05 7.17
N ALA A 53 -13.59 2.52 6.00
CA ALA A 53 -12.86 2.71 4.76
C ALA A 53 -13.82 2.80 3.57
N GLU A 54 -13.41 3.57 2.57
CA GLU A 54 -14.12 3.74 1.30
C GLU A 54 -13.12 3.54 0.15
N GLU A 55 -13.38 2.53 -0.68
CA GLU A 55 -12.51 2.17 -1.80
C GLU A 55 -12.47 3.28 -2.86
N ILE A 56 -11.25 3.69 -3.23
CA ILE A 56 -11.01 4.62 -4.33
C ILE A 56 -10.73 3.83 -5.62
N LYS A 57 -9.80 2.86 -5.55
CA LYS A 57 -9.47 1.99 -6.70
C LYS A 57 -8.71 0.73 -6.30
N LYS A 58 -8.86 -0.32 -7.12
CA LYS A 58 -7.98 -1.51 -7.14
C LYS A 58 -7.15 -1.54 -8.40
N VAL A 59 -5.87 -1.86 -8.27
CA VAL A 59 -4.95 -2.01 -9.40
C VAL A 59 -4.44 -3.44 -9.45
N PHE A 60 -4.46 -4.04 -10.64
CA PHE A 60 -4.04 -5.42 -10.88
C PHE A 60 -2.82 -5.44 -11.82
N ALA A 61 -1.98 -6.48 -11.72
CA ALA A 61 -0.69 -6.54 -12.39
C ALA A 61 -0.74 -6.60 -13.93
N GLY A 62 -1.83 -7.11 -14.51
CA GLY A 62 -1.96 -7.29 -15.97
C GLY A 62 -2.88 -6.28 -16.63
N GLY A 63 -2.63 -4.98 -16.43
CA GLY A 63 -3.52 -3.88 -16.81
C GLY A 63 -4.33 -4.10 -18.10
N SER A 64 -5.61 -3.71 -18.06
CA SER A 64 -6.49 -3.58 -19.22
C SER A 64 -5.94 -2.53 -20.19
N GLY A 65 -5.02 -2.95 -21.06
CA GLY A 65 -4.64 -2.23 -22.26
C GLY A 65 -5.50 -2.73 -23.42
N ASP A 66 -6.64 -2.10 -23.65
CA ASP A 66 -7.34 -2.28 -24.92
C ASP A 66 -6.55 -1.60 -26.05
N ALA A 67 -6.20 -2.41 -27.04
CA ALA A 67 -5.92 -2.11 -28.45
C ALA A 67 -4.82 -1.09 -28.82
N ALA A 68 -3.64 -1.60 -29.18
CA ALA A 68 -3.05 -1.32 -30.49
C ALA A 68 -2.00 -2.40 -30.84
N ALA A 69 -2.36 -3.26 -31.80
CA ALA A 69 -1.39 -4.07 -32.51
C ALA A 69 -0.48 -3.14 -33.34
N GLY A 70 0.81 -3.12 -33.02
CA GLY A 70 1.86 -2.69 -33.92
C GLY A 70 2.93 -3.77 -33.94
N PRO A 71 3.30 -4.33 -35.09
CA PRO A 71 4.53 -5.10 -35.18
C PRO A 71 5.68 -4.09 -35.18
N ASP A 72 6.71 -4.34 -34.39
CA ASP A 72 8.13 -4.21 -34.77
C ASP A 72 8.99 -3.97 -33.54
N GLY A 73 10.09 -4.72 -33.49
CA GLY A 73 10.84 -5.01 -32.28
C GLY A 73 11.79 -3.91 -31.83
N HIS A 74 11.97 -3.86 -30.50
CA HIS A 74 13.31 -3.81 -29.93
C HIS A 74 13.27 -4.46 -28.54
N SER A 75 14.16 -5.44 -28.34
CA SER A 75 14.33 -6.17 -27.08
C SER A 75 14.85 -5.22 -26.00
N GLY A 76 13.94 -4.60 -25.26
CA GLY A 76 14.22 -3.96 -23.98
C GLY A 76 13.95 -4.96 -22.86
N ASP A 77 14.97 -5.21 -22.04
CA ASP A 77 14.94 -5.96 -20.79
C ASP A 77 14.04 -5.26 -19.75
N GLY A 78 12.74 -5.30 -20.01
CA GLY A 78 11.71 -4.76 -19.13
C GLY A 78 11.21 -5.84 -18.21
N SER A 79 11.44 -5.65 -16.91
CA SER A 79 10.96 -6.50 -15.81
C SER A 79 9.56 -7.03 -16.12
N LYS A 80 9.49 -8.28 -16.59
CA LYS A 80 8.23 -8.97 -16.78
C LYS A 80 7.73 -9.25 -15.39
N SER A 81 6.79 -8.44 -14.91
CA SER A 81 6.09 -8.68 -13.65
C SER A 81 5.72 -10.17 -13.59
N CYS A 82 6.28 -10.89 -12.62
CA CYS A 82 6.04 -12.33 -12.44
C CYS A 82 4.62 -12.61 -11.94
N LEU A 83 3.82 -11.57 -11.72
CA LEU A 83 2.50 -11.65 -11.15
C LEU A 83 1.48 -12.10 -12.20
N SER A 84 0.54 -12.93 -11.77
CA SER A 84 -0.58 -13.29 -12.61
C SER A 84 -1.39 -12.04 -12.98
N PRO A 85 -1.98 -11.96 -14.20
CA PRO A 85 -2.71 -10.78 -14.66
C PRO A 85 -3.86 -10.32 -13.75
N GLN A 86 -4.36 -11.21 -12.88
CA GLN A 86 -5.43 -10.96 -11.92
C GLN A 86 -4.94 -10.74 -10.48
N LYS A 87 -3.62 -10.70 -10.23
CA LYS A 87 -3.08 -10.44 -8.90
C LYS A 87 -3.29 -8.97 -8.56
N LEU A 88 -3.92 -8.71 -7.42
CA LEU A 88 -4.07 -7.36 -6.87
C LEU A 88 -2.68 -6.80 -6.52
N LEU A 89 -2.29 -5.71 -7.19
CA LEU A 89 -1.09 -4.96 -6.86
C LEU A 89 -1.30 -4.15 -5.60
N TYR A 90 -2.37 -3.34 -5.58
CA TYR A 90 -2.75 -2.57 -4.41
C TYR A 90 -4.22 -2.13 -4.45
N LEU A 91 -4.75 -1.83 -3.27
CA LEU A 91 -6.02 -1.14 -3.04
C LEU A 91 -5.72 0.25 -2.51
N LEU A 92 -6.32 1.27 -3.12
CA LEU A 92 -6.30 2.64 -2.62
C LEU A 92 -7.68 2.97 -2.06
N GLU A 93 -7.72 3.54 -0.86
CA GLU A 93 -8.95 3.86 -0.15
C GLU A 93 -8.80 5.10 0.73
N TYR A 94 -9.91 5.76 1.02
CA TYR A 94 -10.00 6.63 2.17
C TYR A 94 -10.23 5.78 3.40
N ALA A 95 -9.55 6.06 4.50
CA ALA A 95 -9.62 5.24 5.70
C ALA A 95 -9.51 6.08 6.98
N GLY A 96 -9.87 5.44 8.09
CA GLY A 96 -9.73 6.01 9.41
C GLY A 96 -10.79 7.05 9.76
N LYS A 97 -10.61 7.69 10.91
CA LYS A 97 -11.55 8.67 11.44
C LYS A 97 -11.89 9.73 10.38
N ASP A 98 -13.19 9.91 10.15
CA ASP A 98 -13.77 10.83 9.16
C ASP A 98 -13.34 10.56 7.69
N LEU A 99 -12.77 9.39 7.37
CA LEU A 99 -12.27 9.04 6.02
C LEU A 99 -11.26 10.06 5.46
N LYS A 100 -10.46 10.69 6.33
CA LYS A 100 -9.50 11.74 5.94
C LYS A 100 -8.13 11.22 5.51
N LEU A 101 -7.81 9.97 5.81
CA LEU A 101 -6.50 9.40 5.50
C LEU A 101 -6.57 8.66 4.17
N VAL A 102 -5.56 8.84 3.32
CA VAL A 102 -5.41 8.04 2.10
C VAL A 102 -4.55 6.83 2.45
N ARG A 103 -5.13 5.62 2.32
CA ARG A 103 -4.42 4.37 2.57
C ARG A 103 -4.20 3.62 1.27
N MET A 104 -2.94 3.26 0.99
CA MET A 104 -2.58 2.27 -0.01
C MET A 104 -2.26 0.94 0.67
N ALA A 105 -3.00 -0.11 0.32
CA ALA A 105 -2.84 -1.44 0.86
C ALA A 105 -2.26 -2.38 -0.20
N VAL A 106 -1.09 -2.91 0.08
CA VAL A 106 -0.33 -3.79 -0.82
C VAL A 106 -0.35 -5.20 -0.23
N PRO A 107 -1.11 -6.15 -0.83
CA PRO A 107 -1.28 -7.49 -0.30
C PRO A 107 -0.05 -8.36 -0.60
N ILE A 108 0.96 -8.30 0.26
CA ILE A 108 2.19 -9.11 0.18
C ILE A 108 2.29 -10.00 1.42
N ARG A 109 2.32 -11.32 1.18
CA ARG A 109 2.57 -12.31 2.23
C ARG A 109 4.05 -12.26 2.62
N ASP A 110 4.32 -12.45 3.90
CA ASP A 110 5.68 -12.49 4.43
C ASP A 110 6.28 -13.89 4.17
N MET A 111 6.65 -14.15 2.91
CA MET A 111 7.22 -15.42 2.46
C MET A 111 8.25 -15.19 1.35
N GLU A 112 9.31 -16.01 1.34
CA GLU A 112 10.41 -15.93 0.36
C GLU A 112 9.94 -16.08 -1.10
N SER A 113 8.79 -16.73 -1.32
CA SER A 113 8.20 -16.89 -2.65
C SER A 113 7.57 -15.60 -3.21
N GLU A 114 7.34 -14.58 -2.39
CA GLU A 114 6.80 -13.30 -2.84
C GLU A 114 7.92 -12.37 -3.28
N ASN A 115 7.88 -11.93 -4.53
CA ASN A 115 8.86 -10.99 -5.06
C ASN A 115 8.46 -9.55 -4.69
N LEU A 116 9.13 -8.96 -3.70
CA LEU A 116 8.90 -7.58 -3.27
C LEU A 116 9.17 -6.56 -4.38
N LEU A 117 10.10 -6.86 -5.30
CA LEU A 117 10.47 -5.96 -6.40
C LEU A 117 9.28 -5.67 -7.33
N ASP A 118 8.34 -6.61 -7.46
CA ASP A 118 7.13 -6.43 -8.29
C ASP A 118 6.19 -5.33 -7.74
N TYR A 119 6.37 -4.93 -6.49
CA TYR A 119 5.55 -3.91 -5.80
C TYR A 119 6.35 -2.67 -5.39
N LEU A 120 7.69 -2.74 -5.47
CA LEU A 120 8.56 -1.72 -4.94
C LEU A 120 8.34 -0.37 -5.64
N ASP A 121 8.24 -0.38 -6.97
CA ASP A 121 8.08 0.83 -7.76
C ASP A 121 6.79 1.58 -7.40
N VAL A 122 5.66 0.86 -7.31
CA VAL A 122 4.37 1.47 -6.94
C VAL A 122 4.37 1.99 -5.50
N CYS A 123 5.09 1.33 -4.59
CA CYS A 123 5.27 1.77 -3.21
C CYS A 123 6.10 3.07 -3.13
N ILE A 124 7.22 3.13 -3.84
CA ILE A 124 8.09 4.32 -3.90
C ILE A 124 7.32 5.50 -4.49
N ASP A 125 6.61 5.29 -5.60
CA ASP A 125 5.80 6.33 -6.25
C ASP A 125 4.68 6.86 -5.34
N PHE A 126 4.09 6.00 -4.50
CA PHE A 126 3.11 6.43 -3.52
C PHE A 126 3.75 7.24 -2.39
N ILE A 127 4.88 6.77 -1.84
CA ILE A 127 5.62 7.47 -0.78
C ILE A 127 6.04 8.87 -1.26
N ASP A 128 6.64 8.97 -2.44
CA ASP A 128 7.18 10.22 -2.96
C ASP A 128 6.11 11.26 -3.27
N ARG A 129 4.93 10.84 -3.71
CA ARG A 129 3.78 11.75 -3.88
C ARG A 129 3.19 12.15 -2.53
N SER A 130 2.94 11.18 -1.67
CA SER A 130 2.36 11.40 -0.35
C SER A 130 3.18 12.41 0.48
N ARG A 131 4.52 12.30 0.42
CA ARG A 131 5.45 13.18 1.15
C ARG A 131 5.42 14.65 0.71
N LYS A 132 4.97 14.92 -0.52
CA LYS A 132 4.81 16.29 -1.07
C LYS A 132 3.49 16.91 -0.65
N GLU A 133 2.49 16.09 -0.32
CA GLU A 133 1.14 16.51 0.07
C GLU A 133 0.97 16.55 1.59
N GLY A 134 1.71 15.71 2.33
CA GLY A 134 1.73 15.66 3.79
C GLY A 134 2.70 14.58 4.28
N SER A 135 2.45 14.02 5.47
CA SER A 135 3.28 12.91 5.97
C SER A 135 2.69 11.53 5.66
N VAL A 136 3.57 10.57 5.36
CA VAL A 136 3.24 9.17 5.12
C VAL A 136 3.76 8.28 6.25
N LEU A 137 2.89 7.39 6.73
CA LEU A 137 3.25 6.27 7.60
C LEU A 137 3.32 4.98 6.79
N VAL A 138 4.52 4.43 6.65
CA VAL A 138 4.74 3.11 6.07
C VAL A 138 4.75 2.07 7.19
N HIS A 139 3.98 1.01 7.05
CA HIS A 139 3.97 -0.07 8.03
C HIS A 139 3.77 -1.43 7.39
N CYS A 140 4.31 -2.44 8.08
CA CYS A 140 3.92 -3.83 7.87
C CYS A 140 3.29 -4.36 9.17
N PHE A 141 3.47 -5.65 9.47
CA PHE A 141 3.01 -6.19 10.75
C PHE A 141 3.92 -5.74 11.91
N ALA A 142 5.23 -6.01 11.83
CA ALA A 142 6.20 -5.68 12.87
C ALA A 142 6.89 -4.31 12.68
N GLY A 143 6.85 -3.74 11.47
CA GLY A 143 7.47 -2.46 11.14
C GLY A 143 8.97 -2.51 10.86
N VAL A 144 9.51 -3.69 10.49
CA VAL A 144 10.95 -3.91 10.26
C VAL A 144 11.32 -4.78 9.04
N SER A 145 10.37 -5.52 8.46
CA SER A 145 10.67 -6.59 7.48
C SER A 145 10.31 -6.24 6.03
N ARG A 146 9.07 -5.81 5.80
CA ARG A 146 8.53 -5.38 4.50
C ARG A 146 8.43 -3.88 4.47
#